data_AF-A0AAD9N522-F1
#
_entry.id   AF-A0AAD9N522-F1
#
_cell.length_a   1.000
_cell.length_b   1.000
_cell.length_c   1.000
_cell.angle_alpha   90.00
_cell.angle_beta   90.00
_cell.angle_gamma   90.00
#
_symmetry.space_group_name_H-M   'P 1'
#
loop_
_entity.id
_entity.type
_entity.pdbx_description
1 polymer ?
#
loop_
_entity_poly.entity_id
_entity_poly.type
_entity_poly.pdbx_seq_one_letter_code
_entity_poly.pdbx_strand_id
1 'polypeptide(L)'
;MLRGVILFSQFSRHFNTVVMDASKEAVLGAAKDFLSFVNKSPSPFHATEQCRQRLLTAGFKEIKETDSWNIKPNDKVKPVSRRVKQGYIQVGVECYGGGSWYTWFDRDLKISGQVMIKEGDKICHRLVDVNRPVLCVPNLAIHLQRDMATKFEFNKETHLTPILATTVREQLEMGNVSGQDVDHTKDQTLGGVFEEFIFSPRLDNLHNTYCALEGVVIKFNANQRYATTSLTTTIFREVARRARVPLQDFVVRNDSPCGSTIGPIMSAKLGIPTLDVGSPQLSMHSIREMCSTVSIHQTRELYKTFFEVYPNVFQSVVY
;
A
#
# COMPACT_ATOMS: atom_id res chain seq x y z
N MET A 1 -30.89 15.58 -22.58
CA MET A 1 -31.20 14.28 -21.92
C MET A 1 -30.59 13.17 -22.76
N LEU A 2 -29.39 12.67 -22.41
CA LEU A 2 -28.67 11.65 -23.19
C LEU A 2 -28.75 10.29 -22.49
N ARG A 3 -29.55 9.36 -23.03
CA ARG A 3 -29.57 7.95 -22.62
C ARG A 3 -28.78 7.12 -23.63
N GLY A 4 -27.47 7.04 -23.44
CA GLY A 4 -26.62 6.10 -24.20
C GLY A 4 -26.80 4.68 -23.67
N VAL A 5 -27.52 3.83 -24.40
CA VAL A 5 -27.63 2.40 -24.08
C VAL A 5 -26.40 1.68 -24.63
N ILE A 6 -25.48 1.28 -23.75
CA ILE A 6 -24.28 0.54 -24.14
C ILE A 6 -24.66 -0.94 -24.32
N LEU A 7 -24.60 -1.43 -25.56
CA LEU A 7 -24.82 -2.84 -25.89
C LEU A 7 -23.51 -3.63 -25.73
N PHE A 8 -23.36 -4.30 -24.59
CA PHE A 8 -22.13 -5.01 -24.18
C PHE A 8 -21.82 -6.32 -24.95
N SER A 9 -22.64 -6.75 -25.89
CA SER A 9 -22.64 -8.13 -26.43
C SER A 9 -21.48 -8.50 -27.37
N GLN A 10 -20.59 -7.58 -27.74
CA GLN A 10 -19.55 -7.83 -28.76
C GLN A 10 -18.12 -8.01 -28.22
N PHE A 11 -17.87 -7.84 -26.91
CA PHE A 11 -16.49 -7.87 -26.36
C PHE A 11 -15.89 -9.26 -26.08
N SER A 12 -16.58 -10.36 -26.40
CA SER A 12 -16.12 -11.72 -26.11
C SER A 12 -15.75 -12.51 -27.38
N ARG A 13 -14.48 -12.39 -27.81
CA ARG A 13 -13.72 -13.33 -28.67
C ARG A 13 -12.25 -12.86 -28.77
N HIS A 14 -11.30 -13.82 -28.77
CA HIS A 14 -9.83 -13.64 -28.85
C HIS A 14 -9.05 -13.29 -27.58
N PHE A 15 -9.17 -14.13 -26.54
CA PHE A 15 -8.06 -14.36 -25.60
C PHE A 15 -7.99 -15.85 -25.23
N ASN A 16 -6.98 -16.57 -25.73
CA ASN A 16 -6.62 -17.93 -25.27
C ASN A 16 -5.83 -17.85 -23.94
N THR A 17 -6.38 -17.13 -22.97
CA THR A 17 -5.82 -17.05 -21.62
C THR A 17 -6.17 -18.32 -20.86
N VAL A 18 -5.23 -18.84 -20.06
CA VAL A 18 -5.51 -19.89 -19.07
C VAL A 18 -6.58 -19.35 -18.11
N VAL A 19 -7.81 -19.83 -18.26
CA VAL A 19 -8.93 -19.44 -17.39
C VAL A 19 -8.62 -19.98 -15.99
N MET A 20 -8.49 -19.08 -15.02
CA MET A 20 -8.24 -19.46 -13.64
C MET A 20 -9.47 -20.21 -13.10
N ASP A 21 -9.21 -21.34 -12.43
CA ASP A 21 -10.20 -22.27 -11.88
C ASP A 21 -10.81 -21.74 -10.58
N ALA A 22 -11.27 -20.49 -10.62
CA ALA A 22 -11.63 -19.67 -9.46
C ALA A 22 -13.02 -19.04 -9.64
N SER A 23 -13.87 -19.17 -8.64
CA SER A 23 -15.21 -18.55 -8.67
C SER A 23 -15.15 -17.05 -8.42
N LYS A 24 -16.18 -16.32 -8.88
CA LYS A 24 -16.32 -14.88 -8.65
C LYS A 24 -16.35 -14.56 -7.15
N GLU A 25 -16.92 -15.44 -6.36
CA GLU A 25 -17.08 -15.35 -4.90
C GLU A 25 -15.72 -15.48 -4.20
N ALA A 26 -14.83 -16.36 -4.68
CA ALA A 26 -13.47 -16.49 -4.17
C ALA A 26 -12.64 -15.22 -4.45
N VAL A 27 -12.71 -14.69 -5.68
CA VAL A 27 -12.03 -13.44 -6.08
C VAL A 27 -12.53 -12.24 -5.26
N LEU A 28 -13.85 -12.04 -5.18
CA LEU A 28 -14.43 -10.92 -4.44
C LEU A 28 -14.28 -11.09 -2.92
N GLY A 29 -14.24 -12.32 -2.40
CA GLY A 29 -13.95 -12.61 -1.00
C GLY A 29 -12.53 -12.17 -0.62
N ALA A 30 -11.53 -12.57 -1.39
CA ALA A 30 -10.14 -12.16 -1.19
C ALA A 30 -9.97 -10.64 -1.30
N ALA A 31 -10.58 -9.99 -2.30
CA ALA A 31 -10.55 -8.54 -2.44
C ALA A 31 -11.24 -7.79 -1.28
N LYS A 32 -12.30 -8.36 -0.69
CA LYS A 32 -13.02 -7.76 0.46
C LYS A 32 -12.24 -7.92 1.78
N ASP A 33 -11.52 -9.02 1.98
CA ASP A 33 -10.62 -9.15 3.13
C ASP A 33 -9.35 -8.27 2.99
N PHE A 34 -8.83 -8.11 1.77
CA PHE A 34 -7.78 -7.13 1.50
C PHE A 34 -8.21 -5.69 1.82
N LEU A 35 -9.41 -5.28 1.40
CA LEU A 35 -9.98 -3.98 1.78
C LEU A 35 -10.11 -3.86 3.31
N SER A 36 -10.59 -4.90 4.01
CA SER A 36 -10.65 -4.94 5.48
C SER A 36 -9.27 -4.73 6.12
N PHE A 37 -8.20 -5.31 5.55
CA PHE A 37 -6.83 -5.09 6.00
C PHE A 37 -6.33 -3.67 5.74
N VAL A 38 -6.50 -3.12 4.54
CA VAL A 38 -5.99 -1.78 4.18
C VAL A 38 -6.72 -0.66 4.93
N ASN A 39 -8.00 -0.83 5.21
CA ASN A 39 -8.80 0.13 5.99
C ASN A 39 -8.32 0.19 7.45
N LYS A 40 -7.96 -0.96 8.02
CA LYS A 40 -7.34 -1.08 9.36
C LYS A 40 -5.83 -0.79 9.36
N SER A 41 -5.24 -0.49 8.20
CA SER A 41 -3.80 -0.22 8.02
C SER A 41 -3.55 1.19 7.45
N PRO A 42 -3.98 2.27 8.14
CA PRO A 42 -3.77 3.65 7.67
C PRO A 42 -2.31 4.12 7.70
N SER A 43 -1.45 3.52 8.53
CA SER A 43 -0.02 3.81 8.62
C SER A 43 0.80 2.55 8.92
N PRO A 44 2.14 2.56 8.73
CA PRO A 44 2.97 1.34 8.85
C PRO A 44 2.82 0.61 10.19
N PHE A 45 2.73 1.34 11.31
CA PHE A 45 2.52 0.74 12.64
C PHE A 45 1.19 -0.04 12.74
N HIS A 46 0.14 0.45 12.09
CA HIS A 46 -1.14 -0.24 12.02
C HIS A 46 -1.09 -1.46 11.09
N ALA A 47 -0.35 -1.37 9.97
CA ALA A 47 -0.11 -2.53 9.11
C ALA A 47 0.65 -3.63 9.87
N THR A 48 1.71 -3.28 10.61
CA THR A 48 2.44 -4.22 11.48
C THR A 48 1.53 -4.86 12.53
N GLU A 49 0.64 -4.10 13.18
CA GLU A 49 -0.33 -4.66 14.13
C GLU A 49 -1.38 -5.54 13.45
N GLN A 50 -1.86 -5.21 12.25
CA GLN A 50 -2.78 -6.08 11.51
C GLN A 50 -2.10 -7.39 11.06
N CYS A 51 -0.82 -7.35 10.66
CA CYS A 51 -0.03 -8.55 10.42
C CYS A 51 0.15 -9.36 11.72
N ARG A 52 0.51 -8.72 12.83
CA ARG A 52 0.67 -9.34 14.15
C ARG A 52 -0.62 -10.02 14.63
N GLN A 53 -1.76 -9.34 14.54
CA GLN A 53 -3.07 -9.92 14.88
C GLN A 53 -3.40 -11.15 14.03
N ARG A 54 -3.21 -11.08 12.70
CA ARG A 54 -3.42 -12.23 11.80
C ARG A 54 -2.48 -13.40 12.10
N LEU A 55 -1.21 -13.14 12.38
CA LEU A 55 -0.22 -14.15 12.76
C LEU A 55 -0.57 -14.82 14.10
N LEU A 56 -0.94 -14.04 15.12
CA LEU A 56 -1.42 -14.57 16.41
C LEU A 56 -2.67 -15.44 16.25
N THR A 57 -3.64 -15.01 15.43
CA THR A 57 -4.83 -15.81 15.08
C THR A 57 -4.48 -17.10 14.34
N ALA A 58 -3.42 -17.09 13.52
CA ALA A 58 -2.87 -18.27 12.86
C ALA A 58 -1.95 -19.13 13.76
N GLY A 59 -1.87 -18.85 15.06
CA GLY A 59 -1.12 -19.64 16.03
C GLY A 59 0.38 -19.34 16.11
N PHE A 60 0.88 -18.29 15.43
CA PHE A 60 2.26 -17.85 15.60
C PHE A 60 2.48 -17.24 16.98
N LYS A 61 3.67 -17.44 17.54
CA LYS A 61 4.06 -16.88 18.84
C LYS A 61 4.81 -15.57 18.68
N GLU A 62 4.35 -14.52 19.37
CA GLU A 62 5.06 -13.25 19.49
C GLU A 62 6.37 -13.39 20.30
N ILE A 63 7.42 -12.69 19.85
CA ILE A 63 8.74 -12.65 20.48
C ILE A 63 9.21 -11.20 20.62
N LYS A 64 9.75 -10.80 21.78
CA LYS A 64 10.21 -9.42 22.05
C LYS A 64 11.72 -9.33 21.93
N GLU A 65 12.24 -8.42 21.12
CA GLU A 65 13.68 -8.35 20.79
C GLU A 65 14.63 -8.20 22.00
N THR A 66 14.12 -7.69 23.12
CA THR A 66 14.86 -7.54 24.39
C THR A 66 14.97 -8.82 25.21
N ASP A 67 14.15 -9.82 24.93
CA ASP A 67 14.12 -11.09 25.66
C ASP A 67 15.13 -12.07 25.02
N SER A 68 15.77 -12.95 25.80
CA SER A 68 16.70 -13.95 25.23
C SER A 68 15.98 -14.92 24.29
N TRP A 69 16.21 -14.78 22.98
CA TRP A 69 15.56 -15.58 21.94
C TRP A 69 16.21 -16.95 21.72
N ASN A 70 15.37 -17.92 21.37
CA ASN A 70 15.77 -19.16 20.70
C ASN A 70 15.36 -19.13 19.20
N ILE A 71 15.34 -17.91 18.61
CA ILE A 71 14.95 -17.51 17.23
C ILE A 71 15.85 -16.29 16.82
N LYS A 72 15.85 -15.82 15.55
CA LYS A 72 16.89 -14.94 14.93
C LYS A 72 16.33 -13.51 14.47
N PRO A 73 17.15 -12.44 14.24
CA PRO A 73 16.94 -11.00 14.68
C PRO A 73 16.32 -9.85 13.75
N ASN A 74 16.31 -8.55 14.21
CA ASN A 74 15.44 -7.33 13.98
C ASN A 74 16.21 -5.95 13.66
N ASP A 75 15.77 -4.65 13.66
CA ASP A 75 14.54 -3.75 13.45
C ASP A 75 14.84 -2.18 13.65
N LYS A 76 13.87 -1.21 13.47
CA LYS A 76 13.69 0.23 14.02
C LYS A 76 13.85 1.49 13.08
N VAL A 77 13.44 2.78 13.29
CA VAL A 77 12.50 3.67 14.13
C VAL A 77 12.39 5.13 13.51
N LYS A 78 11.59 6.12 14.04
CA LYS A 78 11.36 7.53 13.50
C LYS A 78 11.12 8.72 14.52
N PRO A 79 11.02 10.04 14.09
CA PRO A 79 10.97 11.29 14.92
C PRO A 79 9.66 12.21 14.86
N VAL A 80 9.74 13.54 15.17
CA VAL A 80 8.67 14.47 15.68
C VAL A 80 8.32 15.72 14.78
N SER A 81 7.17 16.45 14.98
CA SER A 81 6.48 17.24 13.90
C SER A 81 5.68 18.59 14.14
N ARG A 82 5.62 19.29 15.30
CA ARG A 82 4.67 20.45 15.51
C ARG A 82 5.04 21.80 14.80
N ARG A 83 4.05 22.58 14.28
CA ARG A 83 4.20 23.96 13.73
C ARG A 83 2.98 24.90 13.99
N VAL A 84 3.09 26.21 13.71
CA VAL A 84 2.02 27.25 13.79
C VAL A 84 2.28 28.37 12.77
N LYS A 85 1.26 28.92 12.09
CA LYS A 85 1.39 30.06 11.15
C LYS A 85 0.07 30.79 10.88
N GLN A 86 0.09 32.14 10.79
CA GLN A 86 -1.04 32.98 10.31
C GLN A 86 -2.42 32.66 10.94
N GLY A 87 -2.48 32.43 12.26
CA GLY A 87 -3.74 32.12 12.98
C GLY A 87 -4.22 30.66 12.81
N TYR A 88 -3.49 29.85 12.06
CA TYR A 88 -3.71 28.41 11.90
C TYR A 88 -2.66 27.59 12.66
N ILE A 89 -3.13 26.51 13.27
CA ILE A 89 -2.31 25.45 13.84
C ILE A 89 -2.04 24.46 12.72
N GLN A 90 -0.76 24.10 12.54
CA GLN A 90 -0.30 23.34 11.39
C GLN A 90 0.57 22.16 11.85
N VAL A 91 0.44 21.02 11.17
CA VAL A 91 1.33 19.87 11.39
C VAL A 91 2.47 19.94 10.39
N GLY A 92 3.71 19.96 10.85
CA GLY A 92 4.87 19.83 9.96
C GLY A 92 4.95 18.41 9.43
N VAL A 93 4.68 18.23 8.13
CA VAL A 93 4.68 16.91 7.48
C VAL A 93 5.99 16.64 6.75
N GLU A 94 6.53 15.44 6.91
CA GLU A 94 7.65 14.95 6.12
C GLU A 94 7.11 14.25 4.85
N CYS A 95 7.57 14.67 3.67
CA CYS A 95 7.26 14.00 2.40
C CYS A 95 8.01 12.67 2.27
N TYR A 96 7.52 11.63 2.95
CA TYR A 96 8.13 10.31 2.94
C TYR A 96 7.94 9.59 1.59
N GLY A 97 9.03 9.41 0.85
CA GLY A 97 9.07 8.61 -0.37
C GLY A 97 8.70 9.37 -1.67
N GLY A 98 8.42 8.60 -2.72
CA GLY A 98 8.21 9.09 -4.09
C GLY A 98 6.81 9.64 -4.40
N GLY A 99 6.07 10.11 -3.39
CA GLY A 99 4.64 10.44 -3.48
C GLY A 99 4.22 11.31 -4.67
N SER A 100 3.06 11.01 -5.24
CA SER A 100 2.35 11.89 -6.20
C SER A 100 1.64 13.02 -5.43
N TRP A 101 2.40 13.87 -4.74
CA TRP A 101 1.90 14.75 -3.68
C TRP A 101 0.78 15.71 -4.09
N TYR A 102 0.63 16.03 -5.38
CA TYR A 102 -0.51 16.82 -5.87
C TYR A 102 -1.87 16.18 -5.59
N THR A 103 -1.96 14.85 -5.45
CA THR A 103 -3.23 14.16 -5.18
C THR A 103 -3.75 14.37 -3.75
N TRP A 104 -2.89 14.86 -2.85
CA TRP A 104 -3.17 15.07 -1.43
C TRP A 104 -3.84 16.42 -1.12
N PHE A 105 -3.84 17.35 -2.08
CA PHE A 105 -4.59 18.59 -1.97
C PHE A 105 -6.10 18.34 -2.02
N ASP A 106 -6.86 19.16 -1.29
CA ASP A 106 -8.33 19.11 -1.18
C ASP A 106 -8.85 17.71 -0.79
N ARG A 107 -8.19 17.09 0.21
CA ARG A 107 -8.57 15.82 0.81
C ARG A 107 -8.93 15.95 2.28
N ASP A 108 -9.94 15.20 2.68
CA ASP A 108 -10.30 14.94 4.06
C ASP A 108 -9.25 13.98 4.66
N LEU A 109 -8.26 14.53 5.38
CA LEU A 109 -7.14 13.75 5.92
C LEU A 109 -7.36 13.46 7.42
N LYS A 110 -7.00 12.23 7.83
CA LYS A 110 -6.93 11.82 9.23
C LYS A 110 -5.49 11.61 9.72
N ILE A 111 -5.32 11.54 11.04
CA ILE A 111 -4.05 11.24 11.71
C ILE A 111 -4.10 9.80 12.22
N SER A 112 -3.13 8.98 11.80
CA SER A 112 -3.00 7.59 12.24
C SER A 112 -1.53 7.22 12.45
N GLY A 113 -1.14 6.79 13.65
CA GLY A 113 0.26 6.49 13.97
C GLY A 113 0.47 5.77 15.30
N GLN A 114 1.70 5.82 15.79
CA GLN A 114 2.10 5.36 17.11
C GLN A 114 2.54 6.56 17.94
N VAL A 115 2.10 6.63 19.21
CA VAL A 115 2.53 7.65 20.17
C VAL A 115 3.25 6.98 21.34
N MET A 116 4.27 7.63 21.87
CA MET A 116 4.97 7.21 23.09
C MET A 116 4.35 7.94 24.29
N ILE A 117 4.03 7.21 25.37
CA ILE A 117 3.39 7.75 26.58
C ILE A 117 4.23 7.31 27.80
N LYS A 118 4.36 8.19 28.79
CA LYS A 118 4.95 7.84 30.10
C LYS A 118 3.83 7.46 31.08
N GLU A 119 3.73 6.18 31.41
CA GLU A 119 2.79 5.61 32.38
C GLU A 119 3.57 5.22 33.66
N GLY A 120 3.55 6.12 34.66
CA GLY A 120 4.44 6.00 35.82
C GLY A 120 5.91 6.12 35.38
N ASP A 121 6.79 5.22 35.83
CA ASP A 121 8.19 5.18 35.37
C ASP A 121 8.40 4.44 34.03
N LYS A 122 7.34 3.89 33.43
CA LYS A 122 7.44 3.15 32.17
C LYS A 122 7.14 4.04 30.99
N ILE A 123 7.92 3.91 29.92
CA ILE A 123 7.58 4.43 28.60
C ILE A 123 6.90 3.30 27.84
N CYS A 124 5.63 3.48 27.48
CA CYS A 124 4.88 2.57 26.63
C CYS A 124 4.59 3.23 25.28
N HIS A 125 4.10 2.45 24.31
CA HIS A 125 3.55 2.98 23.07
C HIS A 125 2.06 2.65 22.97
N ARG A 126 1.30 3.51 22.31
CA ARG A 126 -0.10 3.26 21.92
C ARG A 126 -0.25 3.53 20.43
N LEU A 127 -1.07 2.74 19.75
CA LEU A 127 -1.56 3.09 18.42
C LEU A 127 -2.71 4.09 18.57
N VAL A 128 -2.75 5.07 17.67
CA VAL A 128 -3.78 6.10 17.60
C VAL A 128 -4.27 6.20 16.17
N ASP A 129 -5.58 6.07 15.97
CA ASP A 129 -6.23 6.27 14.69
C ASP A 129 -7.46 7.17 14.87
N VAL A 130 -7.40 8.39 14.33
CA VAL A 130 -8.49 9.36 14.44
C VAL A 130 -9.49 9.09 13.33
N ASN A 131 -10.55 8.33 13.60
CA ASN A 131 -11.55 7.91 12.58
C ASN A 131 -12.57 9.01 12.21
N ARG A 132 -12.07 10.24 12.01
CA ARG A 132 -12.80 11.37 11.44
C ARG A 132 -11.78 12.35 10.80
N PRO A 133 -12.18 13.17 9.82
CA PRO A 133 -11.27 14.16 9.25
C PRO A 133 -10.84 15.19 10.30
N VAL A 134 -9.55 15.52 10.28
CA VAL A 134 -8.88 16.47 11.19
C VAL A 134 -7.81 17.32 10.51
N LEU A 135 -7.42 16.99 9.29
CA LEU A 135 -6.43 17.71 8.50
C LEU A 135 -6.97 17.97 7.09
N CYS A 136 -6.57 19.07 6.49
CA CYS A 136 -6.71 19.30 5.05
C CYS A 136 -5.49 20.09 4.54
N VAL A 137 -5.07 19.80 3.30
CA VAL A 137 -4.09 20.58 2.54
C VAL A 137 -4.86 21.32 1.44
N PRO A 138 -5.28 22.58 1.66
CA PRO A 138 -6.10 23.30 0.69
C PRO A 138 -5.28 23.78 -0.52
N ASN A 139 -5.85 23.69 -1.72
CA ASN A 139 -5.31 24.38 -2.89
C ASN A 139 -5.38 25.90 -2.76
N LEU A 140 -4.46 26.60 -3.43
CA LEU A 140 -4.61 28.03 -3.69
C LEU A 140 -5.70 28.25 -4.75
N ALA A 141 -6.59 29.21 -4.52
CA ALA A 141 -7.69 29.47 -5.46
C ALA A 141 -7.17 29.86 -6.86
N ILE A 142 -7.69 29.21 -7.91
CA ILE A 142 -7.25 29.38 -9.31
C ILE A 142 -7.24 30.85 -9.80
N HIS A 143 -8.10 31.72 -9.25
CA HIS A 143 -8.10 33.16 -9.50
C HIS A 143 -6.75 33.85 -9.21
N LEU A 144 -5.99 33.29 -8.25
CA LEU A 144 -4.69 33.75 -7.77
C LEU A 144 -3.51 32.95 -8.37
N GLN A 145 -3.78 31.83 -9.05
CA GLN A 145 -2.80 30.99 -9.75
C GLN A 145 -3.39 30.51 -11.09
N ARG A 146 -3.49 31.44 -12.04
CA ARG A 146 -4.27 31.26 -13.28
C ARG A 146 -3.74 30.15 -14.19
N ASP A 147 -2.44 29.93 -14.18
CA ASP A 147 -1.77 28.94 -15.04
C ASP A 147 -1.93 27.50 -14.55
N MET A 148 -2.55 27.29 -13.37
CA MET A 148 -2.75 25.98 -12.72
C MET A 148 -3.37 24.93 -13.66
N ALA A 149 -4.28 25.34 -14.55
CA ALA A 149 -4.92 24.45 -15.53
C ALA A 149 -3.96 23.91 -16.61
N THR A 150 -2.81 24.54 -16.80
CA THR A 150 -1.75 24.12 -17.74
C THR A 150 -0.53 23.53 -17.05
N LYS A 151 -0.20 24.00 -15.84
CA LYS A 151 0.95 23.54 -15.05
C LYS A 151 0.71 23.74 -13.55
N PHE A 152 0.66 22.66 -12.79
CA PHE A 152 0.56 22.71 -11.33
C PHE A 152 1.93 22.48 -10.68
N GLU A 153 2.47 23.53 -10.06
CA GLU A 153 3.71 23.49 -9.29
C GLU A 153 3.48 24.00 -7.86
N PHE A 154 4.08 23.30 -6.89
CA PHE A 154 3.92 23.56 -5.47
C PHE A 154 5.22 23.18 -4.73
N ASN A 155 5.50 23.88 -3.63
CA ASN A 155 6.65 23.58 -2.79
C ASN A 155 6.28 22.55 -1.71
N LYS A 156 7.05 21.47 -1.61
CA LYS A 156 6.77 20.34 -0.70
C LYS A 156 6.86 20.69 0.79
N GLU A 157 7.66 21.69 1.15
CA GLU A 157 7.84 22.14 2.53
C GLU A 157 6.75 23.16 2.91
N THR A 158 6.49 24.14 2.04
CA THR A 158 5.63 25.29 2.38
C THR A 158 4.17 25.14 1.97
N HIS A 159 3.84 24.35 0.93
CA HIS A 159 2.47 24.25 0.39
C HIS A 159 1.76 22.94 0.77
N LEU A 160 2.48 21.89 1.16
CA LEU A 160 1.89 20.63 1.66
C LEU A 160 1.63 20.64 3.18
N THR A 161 1.90 21.73 3.89
CA THR A 161 1.69 21.78 5.35
C THR A 161 0.18 21.85 5.67
N PRO A 162 -0.45 20.78 6.20
CA PRO A 162 -1.89 20.76 6.46
C PRO A 162 -2.30 21.68 7.60
N ILE A 163 -3.54 22.17 7.52
CA ILE A 163 -4.23 22.90 8.58
C ILE A 163 -4.96 21.90 9.49
N LEU A 164 -4.79 22.07 10.82
CA LEU A 164 -5.43 21.26 11.87
C LEU A 164 -6.58 22.01 12.55
N ALA A 165 -6.37 23.28 12.88
CA ALA A 165 -7.32 24.12 13.61
C ALA A 165 -6.98 25.61 13.44
N THR A 166 -7.87 26.50 13.87
CA THR A 166 -7.55 27.92 14.11
C THR A 166 -7.14 28.12 15.57
N THR A 167 -6.23 29.06 15.83
CA THR A 167 -5.84 29.42 17.21
C THR A 167 -7.03 29.96 18.01
N VAL A 168 -7.98 30.61 17.35
CA VAL A 168 -9.24 31.07 17.97
C VAL A 168 -10.07 29.91 18.49
N ARG A 169 -10.16 28.78 17.77
CA ARG A 169 -10.92 27.61 18.26
C ARG A 169 -10.16 26.86 19.36
N GLU A 170 -8.83 26.74 19.28
CA GLU A 170 -8.00 26.19 20.37
C GLU A 170 -8.27 26.94 21.70
N GLN A 171 -8.29 28.28 21.67
CA GLN A 171 -8.58 29.12 22.83
C GLN A 171 -10.00 28.96 23.40
N LEU A 172 -11.00 28.64 22.56
CA LEU A 172 -12.38 28.41 22.99
C LEU A 172 -12.60 27.00 23.57
N GLU A 173 -11.95 25.98 23.01
CA GLU A 173 -12.05 24.58 23.47
C GLU A 173 -11.29 24.33 24.78
N MET A 174 -10.26 25.13 25.09
CA MET A 174 -9.51 25.05 26.36
C MET A 174 -10.38 25.25 27.62
N GLY A 175 -11.62 25.74 27.49
CA GLY A 175 -12.58 25.88 28.59
C GLY A 175 -13.67 24.81 28.68
N ASN A 176 -13.83 23.92 27.69
CA ASN A 176 -14.90 22.91 27.65
C ASN A 176 -14.53 21.73 26.75
N VAL A 177 -14.24 20.55 27.34
CA VAL A 177 -13.92 19.34 26.57
C VAL A 177 -15.00 18.28 26.76
N SER A 178 -15.94 18.21 25.82
CA SER A 178 -16.87 17.08 25.67
C SER A 178 -16.92 16.68 24.20
N GLY A 179 -16.13 15.67 23.83
CA GLY A 179 -16.10 15.15 22.47
C GLY A 179 -17.35 14.33 22.16
N GLN A 180 -18.03 14.66 21.07
CA GLN A 180 -18.96 13.74 20.40
C GLN A 180 -18.30 13.19 19.14
N ASP A 181 -18.37 11.89 18.94
CA ASP A 181 -17.89 11.25 17.72
C ASP A 181 -18.93 11.38 16.60
N VAL A 182 -18.43 11.72 15.40
CA VAL A 182 -19.21 11.78 14.16
C VAL A 182 -18.44 11.02 13.09
N ASP A 183 -18.87 9.80 12.79
CA ASP A 183 -18.22 8.87 11.86
C ASP A 183 -18.62 9.13 10.40
N HIS A 184 -17.80 9.89 9.66
CA HIS A 184 -17.92 10.09 8.21
C HIS A 184 -16.54 10.11 7.51
N THR A 185 -16.00 8.93 7.16
CA THR A 185 -15.06 8.77 6.02
C THR A 185 -15.19 7.37 5.40
N LYS A 186 -15.58 7.28 4.12
CA LYS A 186 -15.63 6.03 3.32
C LYS A 186 -14.68 6.12 2.13
N ASP A 187 -13.39 5.98 2.38
CA ASP A 187 -12.38 6.17 1.34
C ASP A 187 -12.23 4.98 0.40
N GLN A 188 -12.11 3.75 0.92
CA GLN A 188 -11.75 2.56 0.13
C GLN A 188 -12.99 1.79 -0.33
N THR A 189 -13.01 1.35 -1.58
CA THR A 189 -14.14 0.61 -2.16
C THR A 189 -13.72 -0.26 -3.34
N LEU A 190 -14.56 -1.24 -3.67
CA LEU A 190 -14.60 -1.80 -5.02
C LEU A 190 -15.22 -0.79 -6.01
N GLY A 191 -14.92 -0.96 -7.29
CA GLY A 191 -15.44 -0.13 -8.38
C GLY A 191 -15.22 -0.79 -9.74
N GLY A 192 -15.60 -0.07 -10.80
CA GLY A 192 -15.81 -0.68 -12.12
C GLY A 192 -17.27 -1.13 -12.31
N VAL A 193 -17.61 -1.62 -13.50
CA VAL A 193 -19.00 -1.95 -13.87
C VAL A 193 -19.48 -3.27 -13.23
N PHE A 194 -18.53 -4.14 -12.88
CA PHE A 194 -18.74 -5.49 -12.36
C PHE A 194 -18.02 -5.73 -11.00
N GLU A 195 -17.61 -4.65 -10.31
CA GLU A 195 -16.70 -4.66 -9.14
C GLU A 195 -15.28 -5.20 -9.45
N GLU A 196 -14.80 -5.04 -10.69
CA GLU A 196 -13.51 -5.58 -11.15
C GLU A 196 -12.26 -4.85 -10.60
N PHE A 197 -12.41 -3.65 -10.05
CA PHE A 197 -11.32 -2.82 -9.55
C PHE A 197 -11.40 -2.55 -8.04
N ILE A 198 -10.23 -2.38 -7.41
CA ILE A 198 -10.05 -1.88 -6.05
C ILE A 198 -9.57 -0.43 -6.15
N PHE A 199 -10.27 0.48 -5.49
CA PHE A 199 -9.86 1.88 -5.33
C PHE A 199 -9.47 2.13 -3.86
N SER A 200 -8.17 2.30 -3.61
CA SER A 200 -7.64 2.44 -2.25
C SER A 200 -6.34 3.25 -2.22
N PRO A 201 -6.05 4.01 -1.14
CA PRO A 201 -4.68 4.40 -0.81
C PRO A 201 -3.80 3.16 -0.55
N ARG A 202 -2.47 3.33 -0.63
CA ARG A 202 -1.47 2.40 -0.07
C ARG A 202 -1.47 0.98 -0.67
N LEU A 203 -1.97 0.81 -1.90
CA LEU A 203 -1.78 -0.42 -2.66
C LEU A 203 -0.28 -0.69 -2.81
N ASP A 204 0.50 0.34 -3.15
CA ASP A 204 1.94 0.31 -2.96
C ASP A 204 2.28 0.59 -1.47
N ASN A 205 2.76 -0.36 -0.67
CA ASN A 205 2.96 -1.78 -0.97
C ASN A 205 2.12 -2.70 -0.07
N LEU A 206 1.02 -2.21 0.52
CA LEU A 206 0.14 -3.06 1.35
C LEU A 206 -0.54 -4.16 0.53
N HIS A 207 -0.65 -4.01 -0.80
CA HIS A 207 -1.00 -5.11 -1.70
C HIS A 207 -0.03 -6.26 -1.49
N ASN A 208 1.27 -6.06 -1.75
CA ASN A 208 2.27 -7.12 -1.59
C ASN A 208 2.58 -7.50 -0.13
N THR A 209 2.05 -6.79 0.88
CA THR A 209 2.20 -7.13 2.32
C THR A 209 0.96 -7.82 2.94
N TYR A 210 -0.22 -7.65 2.35
CA TYR A 210 -1.39 -8.52 2.58
C TYR A 210 -1.25 -9.81 1.78
N CYS A 211 -0.74 -9.67 0.56
CA CYS A 211 0.03 -10.68 -0.12
C CYS A 211 1.40 -10.83 0.63
N ALA A 212 2.49 -11.33 0.04
CA ALA A 212 3.68 -11.89 0.78
C ALA A 212 3.36 -13.15 1.60
N LEU A 213 2.23 -13.16 2.29
CA LEU A 213 1.37 -14.34 2.38
C LEU A 213 1.07 -14.87 0.95
N GLU A 214 0.74 -13.96 0.00
CA GLU A 214 -0.18 -14.28 -1.10
C GLU A 214 0.00 -13.49 -2.47
N GLY A 215 1.20 -13.32 -3.12
CA GLY A 215 1.47 -13.27 -4.62
C GLY A 215 2.16 -12.13 -5.48
N VAL A 216 1.98 -12.13 -6.85
CA VAL A 216 2.96 -11.64 -7.91
C VAL A 216 2.47 -11.20 -9.35
N VAL A 217 3.22 -10.26 -10.00
CA VAL A 217 3.65 -10.23 -11.45
C VAL A 217 5.19 -10.10 -11.53
N ILE A 218 5.92 -10.63 -12.54
CA ILE A 218 7.41 -10.57 -12.58
C ILE A 218 7.94 -9.27 -13.23
N LYS A 219 8.97 -8.67 -12.61
CA LYS A 219 9.60 -7.40 -13.04
C LYS A 219 11.07 -7.63 -13.43
N PHE A 220 11.50 -7.15 -14.60
CA PHE A 220 12.85 -7.33 -15.15
C PHE A 220 13.54 -5.98 -15.43
N ASN A 221 14.83 -5.85 -15.10
CA ASN A 221 15.62 -4.67 -15.45
C ASN A 221 17.12 -4.99 -15.57
N ALA A 222 17.72 -4.73 -16.73
CA ALA A 222 19.13 -5.03 -16.99
C ALA A 222 20.09 -4.30 -16.03
N ASN A 223 19.75 -3.05 -15.66
CA ASN A 223 20.55 -2.20 -14.76
C ASN A 223 20.34 -2.53 -13.26
N GLN A 224 19.87 -3.75 -12.94
CA GLN A 224 19.67 -4.25 -11.59
C GLN A 224 18.81 -3.34 -10.68
N ARG A 225 17.85 -2.61 -11.26
CA ARG A 225 16.76 -1.94 -10.50
C ARG A 225 15.79 -2.94 -9.87
N TYR A 226 15.78 -4.15 -10.43
CA TYR A 226 15.09 -5.35 -10.00
C TYR A 226 16.13 -6.49 -10.03
N ALA A 227 16.16 -7.36 -9.02
CA ALA A 227 17.15 -8.44 -8.87
C ALA A 227 16.84 -9.71 -9.71
N THR A 228 15.76 -9.67 -10.49
CA THR A 228 15.28 -10.78 -11.32
C THR A 228 16.34 -11.27 -12.32
N THR A 229 16.63 -12.57 -12.27
CA THR A 229 17.54 -13.27 -13.19
C THR A 229 16.80 -14.31 -14.02
N SER A 230 17.45 -14.88 -15.04
CA SER A 230 16.92 -16.04 -15.78
C SER A 230 16.65 -17.23 -14.86
N LEU A 231 17.59 -17.57 -13.97
CA LEU A 231 17.44 -18.68 -13.01
C LEU A 231 16.25 -18.47 -12.07
N THR A 232 16.17 -17.31 -11.40
CA THR A 232 15.07 -17.03 -10.45
C THR A 232 13.73 -16.93 -11.16
N THR A 233 13.70 -16.46 -12.42
CA THR A 233 12.50 -16.48 -13.27
C THR A 233 12.06 -17.91 -13.60
N THR A 234 12.95 -18.78 -14.05
CA THR A 234 12.61 -20.16 -14.46
C THR A 234 12.01 -20.96 -13.32
N ILE A 235 12.64 -20.92 -12.13
CA ILE A 235 12.11 -21.53 -10.91
C ILE A 235 10.69 -21.03 -10.62
N PHE A 236 10.48 -19.72 -10.70
CA PHE A 236 9.20 -19.12 -10.35
C PHE A 236 8.09 -19.33 -11.40
N ARG A 237 8.43 -19.44 -12.69
CA ARG A 237 7.48 -19.86 -13.74
C ARG A 237 7.03 -21.31 -13.54
N GLU A 238 7.91 -22.21 -13.09
CA GLU A 238 7.53 -23.59 -12.76
C GLU A 238 6.61 -23.66 -11.52
N VAL A 239 6.86 -22.81 -10.51
CA VAL A 239 5.92 -22.62 -9.39
C VAL A 239 4.56 -22.13 -9.89
N ALA A 240 4.51 -21.10 -10.75
CA ALA A 240 3.26 -20.57 -11.27
C ALA A 240 2.50 -21.56 -12.17
N ARG A 241 3.22 -22.38 -12.94
CA ARG A 241 2.64 -23.49 -13.71
C ARG A 241 1.95 -24.51 -12.80
N ARG A 242 2.55 -24.85 -11.65
CA ARG A 242 1.93 -25.72 -10.63
C ARG A 242 0.72 -25.05 -9.97
N ALA A 243 0.79 -23.75 -9.68
CA ALA A 243 -0.31 -22.96 -9.14
C ALA A 243 -1.49 -22.76 -10.11
N ARG A 244 -1.29 -23.04 -11.41
CA ARG A 244 -2.20 -22.68 -12.52
C ARG A 244 -2.46 -21.17 -12.62
N VAL A 245 -1.50 -20.35 -12.20
CA VAL A 245 -1.60 -18.88 -12.18
C VAL A 245 -0.90 -18.29 -13.41
N PRO A 246 -1.58 -17.48 -14.25
CA PRO A 246 -0.96 -16.83 -15.39
C PRO A 246 0.01 -15.73 -14.93
N LEU A 247 1.20 -15.69 -15.53
CA LEU A 247 2.19 -14.64 -15.30
C LEU A 247 2.22 -13.64 -16.46
N GLN A 248 2.64 -12.42 -16.15
CA GLN A 248 3.00 -11.38 -17.10
C GLN A 248 4.43 -10.92 -16.83
N ASP A 249 5.08 -10.37 -17.85
CA ASP A 249 6.45 -9.88 -17.78
C ASP A 249 6.46 -8.35 -17.91
N PHE A 250 7.10 -7.66 -16.96
CA PHE A 250 7.22 -6.21 -16.98
C PHE A 250 8.67 -5.76 -17.23
N VAL A 251 8.84 -4.93 -18.27
CA VAL A 251 10.08 -4.25 -18.66
C VAL A 251 9.74 -2.80 -18.99
N VAL A 252 10.56 -1.84 -18.52
CA VAL A 252 10.47 -0.44 -18.93
C VAL A 252 11.21 -0.20 -20.25
N ARG A 253 10.80 0.80 -21.03
CA ARG A 253 11.54 1.21 -22.24
C ARG A 253 12.97 1.61 -21.89
N ASN A 254 13.92 1.33 -22.79
CA ASN A 254 15.34 1.64 -22.58
C ASN A 254 15.62 3.15 -22.42
N ASP A 255 14.73 4.03 -22.92
CA ASP A 255 14.79 5.48 -22.80
C ASP A 255 14.05 6.04 -21.57
N SER A 256 13.46 5.18 -20.73
CA SER A 256 12.73 5.56 -19.52
C SER A 256 13.40 4.98 -18.26
N PRO A 257 13.92 5.81 -17.34
CA PRO A 257 14.39 5.32 -16.04
C PRO A 257 13.22 4.76 -15.21
N CYS A 258 13.52 3.85 -14.28
CA CYS A 258 12.56 3.30 -13.33
C CYS A 258 13.06 3.37 -11.88
N GLY A 259 12.14 3.29 -10.92
CA GLY A 259 12.48 3.10 -9.51
C GLY A 259 13.22 1.79 -9.26
N SER A 260 13.95 1.72 -8.15
CA SER A 260 14.56 0.49 -7.63
C SER A 260 13.73 -0.04 -6.46
N THR A 261 13.72 -1.35 -6.27
CA THR A 261 13.04 -2.00 -5.13
C THR A 261 14.02 -2.37 -4.01
N ILE A 262 13.51 -3.04 -2.98
CA ILE A 262 14.33 -3.72 -1.96
C ILE A 262 15.06 -4.96 -2.50
N GLY A 263 14.66 -5.54 -3.63
CA GLY A 263 15.20 -6.81 -4.13
C GLY A 263 16.71 -6.78 -4.36
N PRO A 264 17.26 -5.81 -5.12
CA PRO A 264 18.70 -5.64 -5.29
C PRO A 264 19.44 -5.39 -3.95
N ILE A 265 18.80 -4.65 -3.03
CA ILE A 265 19.36 -4.33 -1.71
C ILE A 265 19.48 -5.58 -0.84
N MET A 266 18.46 -6.43 -0.84
CA MET A 266 18.43 -7.69 -0.07
C MET A 266 19.37 -8.73 -0.68
N SER A 267 19.38 -8.88 -2.01
CA SER A 267 20.28 -9.80 -2.70
C SER A 267 21.75 -9.43 -2.47
N ALA A 268 22.11 -8.14 -2.59
CA ALA A 268 23.47 -7.67 -2.33
C ALA A 268 23.89 -7.78 -0.84
N LYS A 269 22.96 -7.62 0.10
CA LYS A 269 23.26 -7.73 1.54
C LYS A 269 23.36 -9.17 2.06
N LEU A 270 22.64 -10.11 1.46
CA LEU A 270 22.51 -11.48 1.97
C LEU A 270 23.12 -12.56 1.06
N GLY A 271 23.49 -12.22 -0.18
CA GLY A 271 23.95 -13.18 -1.19
C GLY A 271 22.84 -14.10 -1.70
N ILE A 272 21.57 -13.83 -1.37
CA ILE A 272 20.43 -14.70 -1.68
C ILE A 272 19.91 -14.41 -3.10
N PRO A 273 19.73 -15.45 -3.96
CA PRO A 273 19.04 -15.31 -5.23
C PRO A 273 17.64 -14.74 -5.05
N THR A 274 17.39 -13.56 -5.62
CA THR A 274 16.16 -12.79 -5.40
C THR A 274 15.35 -12.68 -6.69
N LEU A 275 14.04 -12.51 -6.56
CA LEU A 275 13.12 -12.25 -7.67
C LEU A 275 12.28 -11.02 -7.32
N ASP A 276 12.14 -10.10 -8.28
CA ASP A 276 11.38 -8.88 -8.09
C ASP A 276 10.00 -8.97 -8.73
N VAL A 277 8.99 -8.73 -7.91
CA VAL A 277 7.62 -9.13 -8.19
C VAL A 277 6.58 -8.15 -7.65
N GLY A 278 5.33 -8.31 -8.07
CA GLY A 278 4.13 -7.73 -7.46
C GLY A 278 3.11 -7.28 -8.49
N SER A 279 1.82 -7.33 -8.13
CA SER A 279 0.66 -7.13 -9.03
C SER A 279 0.65 -5.82 -9.85
N PRO A 280 -0.11 -5.78 -10.98
CA PRO A 280 -0.22 -4.59 -11.80
C PRO A 280 -1.21 -3.59 -11.17
N GLN A 281 -0.80 -2.32 -11.09
CA GLN A 281 -1.63 -1.22 -10.60
C GLN A 281 -1.41 0.04 -11.44
N LEU A 282 -2.41 0.93 -11.41
CA LEU A 282 -2.37 2.27 -11.98
C LEU A 282 -2.29 3.33 -10.86
N SER A 283 -1.82 4.52 -11.24
CA SER A 283 -1.66 5.67 -10.33
C SER A 283 -0.77 5.40 -9.11
N MET A 284 0.30 4.62 -9.28
CA MET A 284 1.26 4.29 -8.22
C MET A 284 1.78 5.55 -7.48
N HIS A 285 1.92 5.45 -6.16
CA HIS A 285 2.22 6.55 -5.23
C HIS A 285 1.14 7.66 -5.11
N SER A 286 -0.06 7.47 -5.68
CA SER A 286 -1.23 8.36 -5.44
C SER A 286 -1.77 8.17 -4.02
N ILE A 287 -2.48 9.17 -3.49
CA ILE A 287 -3.32 8.97 -2.29
C ILE A 287 -4.50 8.02 -2.56
N ARG A 288 -4.83 7.78 -3.83
CA ARG A 288 -5.85 6.82 -4.28
C ARG A 288 -5.35 6.10 -5.52
N GLU A 289 -4.96 4.85 -5.35
CA GLU A 289 -4.40 3.96 -6.36
C GLU A 289 -5.46 2.97 -6.86
N MET A 290 -5.16 2.24 -7.94
CA MET A 290 -6.11 1.34 -8.61
C MET A 290 -5.45 0.01 -9.01
N CYS A 291 -6.02 -1.12 -8.60
CA CYS A 291 -5.64 -2.45 -9.09
C CYS A 291 -6.87 -3.34 -9.36
N SER A 292 -6.65 -4.56 -9.87
CA SER A 292 -7.72 -5.53 -10.16
C SER A 292 -8.02 -6.43 -8.97
N THR A 293 -9.30 -6.77 -8.74
CA THR A 293 -9.70 -7.75 -7.72
C THR A 293 -9.14 -9.15 -7.99
N VAL A 294 -9.11 -9.57 -9.25
CA VAL A 294 -8.52 -10.85 -9.71
C VAL A 294 -7.03 -10.92 -9.33
N SER A 295 -6.34 -9.78 -9.34
CA SER A 295 -4.92 -9.70 -8.99
C SER A 295 -4.65 -9.95 -7.50
N ILE A 296 -5.63 -9.94 -6.60
CA ILE A 296 -5.44 -10.42 -5.22
C ILE A 296 -5.46 -11.95 -5.19
N HIS A 297 -6.38 -12.59 -5.91
CA HIS A 297 -6.59 -14.03 -5.81
C HIS A 297 -5.58 -14.89 -6.60
N GLN A 298 -5.23 -14.50 -7.84
CA GLN A 298 -4.15 -15.12 -8.61
C GLN A 298 -2.85 -15.17 -7.80
N THR A 299 -2.57 -14.02 -7.22
CA THR A 299 -1.46 -13.70 -6.34
C THR A 299 -1.54 -14.67 -5.13
N ARG A 300 -2.70 -14.84 -4.49
CA ARG A 300 -2.89 -15.75 -3.35
C ARG A 300 -2.38 -17.17 -3.58
N GLU A 301 -2.87 -17.85 -4.60
CA GLU A 301 -2.51 -19.26 -4.82
C GLU A 301 -1.03 -19.41 -5.19
N LEU A 302 -0.41 -18.35 -5.73
CA LEU A 302 0.96 -18.35 -6.21
C LEU A 302 2.02 -18.32 -5.09
N TYR A 303 1.91 -17.48 -4.06
CA TYR A 303 2.87 -17.57 -2.93
C TYR A 303 2.60 -18.75 -2.01
N LYS A 304 1.34 -19.16 -1.83
CA LYS A 304 1.03 -20.43 -1.15
C LYS A 304 1.74 -21.59 -1.84
N THR A 305 1.54 -21.73 -3.16
CA THR A 305 2.22 -22.76 -3.97
C THR A 305 3.75 -22.60 -3.90
N PHE A 306 4.28 -21.37 -3.90
CA PHE A 306 5.72 -21.12 -3.74
C PHE A 306 6.27 -21.74 -2.45
N PHE A 307 5.68 -21.45 -1.29
CA PHE A 307 6.14 -22.04 -0.02
C PHE A 307 5.97 -23.56 0.03
N GLU A 308 4.92 -24.11 -0.60
CA GLU A 308 4.67 -25.55 -0.68
C GLU A 308 5.66 -26.30 -1.60
N VAL A 309 6.07 -25.72 -2.75
CA VAL A 309 6.80 -26.46 -3.80
C VAL A 309 8.21 -25.97 -4.08
N TYR A 310 8.61 -24.77 -3.63
CA TYR A 310 9.92 -24.18 -3.93
C TYR A 310 11.11 -25.10 -3.59
N PRO A 311 11.18 -25.78 -2.44
CA PRO A 311 12.32 -26.68 -2.14
C PRO A 311 12.50 -27.78 -3.19
N ASN A 312 11.39 -28.37 -3.64
CA ASN A 312 11.38 -29.44 -4.65
C ASN A 312 11.70 -28.92 -6.06
N VAL A 313 11.27 -27.70 -6.41
CA VAL A 313 11.63 -27.06 -7.69
C VAL A 313 13.11 -26.67 -7.69
N PHE A 314 13.61 -26.09 -6.60
CA PHE A 314 15.01 -25.67 -6.47
C PHE A 314 15.98 -26.87 -6.52
N GLN A 315 15.64 -27.98 -5.87
CA GLN A 315 16.41 -29.24 -5.97
C GLN A 315 16.42 -29.87 -7.37
N SER A 316 15.46 -29.52 -8.25
CA SER A 316 15.42 -30.00 -9.63
C SER A 316 16.27 -29.19 -10.62
N VAL A 317 16.93 -28.12 -10.16
CA VAL A 317 17.85 -27.32 -10.99
C VAL A 317 19.21 -28.03 -11.08
N VAL A 318 19.60 -28.41 -12.29
CA VAL A 318 20.95 -28.87 -12.64
C VAL A 318 21.78 -27.67 -13.10
N TYR A 319 23.06 -27.66 -12.73
CA TYR A 319 24.06 -26.64 -13.06
C TYR A 319 25.18 -27.23 -13.91
#